data_AF-A0A402BHT4-F1
#
_entry.id   AF-A0A402BHT4-F1
#
_cell.length_a   1.000
_cell.length_b   1.000
_cell.length_c   1.000
_cell.angle_alpha   90.00
_cell.angle_beta   90.00
_cell.angle_gamma   90.00
#
_symmetry.space_group_name_H-M   'P 1'
#
loop_
_entity.id
_entity.type
_entity.pdbx_description
1 polymer ?
#
loop_
_entity_poly.entity_id
_entity_poly.type
_entity_poly.pdbx_seq_one_letter_code
_entity_poly.pdbx_strand_id
1 'polypeptide(L)'
;MKTYIELQTIAVSYQEICAGAEPWLPLGNFMNDFFGNFTDRRDELLRDPIQEPAEPTEEQHRWAVFCVASVEYLCEKYDLPVPDWTSDPAYAALPEAWFHSKMAYKPVVQQRLMRETPEVFVKRNIYCGNRVFANKYELAAELRQRQSA
;
A
#
# COMPACT_ATOMS: atom_id res chain seq x y z
N MET A 1 16.18 -16.61 6.95
CA MET A 1 14.95 -17.39 6.73
C MET A 1 13.95 -16.90 7.77
N LYS A 2 12.96 -16.07 7.39
CA LYS A 2 11.95 -15.60 8.35
C LYS A 2 11.15 -16.81 8.84
N THR A 3 10.99 -16.92 10.15
CA THR A 3 10.16 -17.97 10.75
C THR A 3 8.68 -17.61 10.56
N TYR A 4 7.78 -18.60 10.55
CA TYR A 4 6.32 -18.44 10.36
C TYR A 4 5.60 -17.60 11.44
N ILE A 5 6.34 -16.87 12.28
CA ILE A 5 5.87 -16.12 13.44
C ILE A 5 6.18 -14.61 13.30
N GLU A 6 7.11 -14.25 12.41
CA GLU A 6 7.48 -12.86 12.18
C GLU A 6 6.51 -12.21 11.19
N LEU A 7 5.82 -11.18 11.65
CA LEU A 7 4.91 -10.39 10.81
C LEU A 7 5.70 -9.58 9.78
N GLN A 8 5.33 -9.66 8.50
CA GLN A 8 5.72 -8.69 7.50
C GLN A 8 4.81 -7.45 7.61
N THR A 9 5.11 -6.55 8.55
CA THR A 9 4.36 -5.29 8.69
C THR A 9 4.67 -4.33 7.54
N ILE A 10 3.84 -3.29 7.38
CA ILE A 10 4.12 -2.23 6.39
C ILE A 10 5.45 -1.52 6.67
N ALA A 11 5.80 -1.32 7.95
CA ALA A 11 7.06 -0.73 8.37
C ALA A 11 8.26 -1.60 7.99
N VAL A 12 8.19 -2.92 8.23
CA VAL A 12 9.23 -3.86 7.81
C VAL A 12 9.39 -3.84 6.28
N SER A 13 8.28 -3.84 5.56
CA SER A 13 8.30 -3.77 4.09
C SER A 13 8.97 -2.50 3.57
N TYR A 14 8.69 -1.35 4.19
CA TYR A 14 9.34 -0.09 3.83
C TYR A 14 10.85 -0.12 4.11
N GLN A 15 11.29 -0.67 5.24
CA GLN A 15 12.73 -0.80 5.53
C GLN A 15 13.46 -1.69 4.50
N GLU A 16 12.83 -2.78 4.06
CA GLU A 16 13.39 -3.63 3.01
C GLU A 16 13.51 -2.89 1.68
N ILE A 17 12.54 -2.03 1.34
CA ILE A 17 12.61 -1.14 0.17
C ILE A 17 13.81 -0.18 0.30
N CYS A 18 13.97 0.48 1.45
CA CYS A 18 15.10 1.37 1.69
C CYS A 18 16.45 0.65 1.61
N ALA A 19 16.51 -0.64 1.97
CA ALA A 19 17.69 -1.49 1.86
C ALA A 19 17.97 -1.99 0.42
N GLY A 20 17.15 -1.60 -0.56
CA GLY A 20 17.35 -1.90 -1.98
C GLY A 20 16.55 -3.10 -2.50
N ALA A 21 15.56 -3.59 -1.76
CA ALA A 21 14.66 -4.62 -2.28
C ALA A 21 13.74 -4.05 -3.37
N GLU A 22 13.44 -4.87 -4.39
CA GLU A 22 12.43 -4.52 -5.39
C GLU A 22 11.05 -4.36 -4.71
N PRO A 23 10.40 -3.19 -4.74
CA PRO A 23 9.33 -2.86 -3.79
C PRO A 23 8.13 -3.79 -3.74
N TRP A 24 7.80 -4.41 -4.86
CA TRP A 24 6.67 -5.34 -4.93
C TRP A 24 6.91 -6.67 -4.22
N LEU A 25 8.17 -7.03 -3.94
CA LEU A 25 8.50 -8.23 -3.16
C LEU A 25 8.10 -8.07 -1.68
N PRO A 26 8.62 -7.09 -0.91
CA PRO A 26 8.22 -6.89 0.48
C PRO A 26 6.73 -6.53 0.61
N LEU A 27 6.19 -5.70 -0.29
CA LEU A 27 4.76 -5.40 -0.30
C LEU A 27 3.90 -6.65 -0.59
N GLY A 28 4.36 -7.54 -1.46
CA GLY A 28 3.72 -8.83 -1.72
C GLY A 28 3.69 -9.72 -0.48
N ASN A 29 4.80 -9.77 0.27
CA ASN A 29 4.87 -10.50 1.54
C ASN A 29 3.89 -9.90 2.57
N PHE A 30 3.83 -8.58 2.68
CA PHE A 30 2.89 -7.89 3.56
C PHE A 30 1.43 -8.22 3.19
N MET A 31 1.11 -8.22 1.90
CA MET A 31 -0.24 -8.59 1.42
C MET A 31 -0.58 -10.05 1.73
N ASN A 32 0.38 -10.97 1.66
CA ASN A 32 0.15 -12.37 2.06
C ASN A 32 -0.21 -12.47 3.55
N ASP A 33 0.49 -11.71 4.39
CA ASP A 33 0.21 -11.68 5.82
C ASP A 33 -1.14 -11.02 6.13
N PHE A 34 -1.41 -9.86 5.54
CA PHE A 34 -2.62 -9.08 5.77
C PHE A 34 -3.90 -9.75 5.27
N PHE A 35 -3.85 -10.37 4.08
CA PHE A 35 -5.02 -11.03 3.50
C PHE A 35 -5.14 -12.52 3.83
N GLY A 36 -4.05 -13.17 4.24
CA GLY A 36 -3.98 -14.62 4.36
C GLY A 36 -3.49 -15.11 5.71
N ASN A 37 -2.21 -14.89 6.03
CA ASN A 37 -1.55 -15.60 7.13
C ASN A 37 -1.99 -15.13 8.51
N PHE A 38 -2.33 -13.85 8.67
CA PHE A 38 -2.60 -13.21 9.97
C PHE A 38 -3.80 -12.26 9.91
N THR A 39 -4.92 -12.73 9.36
CA THR A 39 -6.12 -11.90 9.19
C THR A 39 -6.73 -11.37 10.51
N ASP A 40 -6.42 -12.04 11.62
CA ASP A 40 -6.79 -11.70 13.00
C ASP A 40 -5.88 -10.65 13.64
N ARG A 41 -4.73 -10.33 13.01
CA ARG A 41 -3.70 -9.40 13.51
C ARG A 41 -3.42 -8.27 12.52
N ARG A 42 -4.43 -7.88 11.75
CA ARG A 42 -4.31 -6.83 10.72
C ARG A 42 -3.93 -5.47 11.30
N ASP A 43 -4.41 -5.17 12.50
CA ASP A 43 -4.03 -3.95 13.21
C ASP A 43 -2.53 -3.94 13.54
N GLU A 44 -1.96 -5.06 14.00
CA GLU A 44 -0.53 -5.19 14.27
C GLU A 44 0.33 -5.00 13.01
N LEU A 45 -0.17 -5.43 11.84
CA LEU A 45 0.53 -5.27 10.55
C LEU A 45 0.64 -3.80 10.09
N LEU A 46 -0.19 -2.91 10.63
CA LEU A 46 -0.29 -1.49 10.25
C LEU A 46 0.15 -0.53 11.37
N ARG A 47 0.26 -1.02 12.61
CA ARG A 47 0.40 -0.18 13.80
C ARG A 47 1.69 0.64 13.82
N ASP A 48 2.81 0.01 13.46
CA ASP A 48 4.12 0.62 13.64
C ASP A 48 4.41 1.67 12.54
N PRO A 49 4.93 2.86 12.91
CA PRO A 49 5.27 3.88 11.94
C PRO A 49 6.43 3.45 11.05
N ILE A 50 6.37 3.83 9.78
CA ILE A 50 7.54 3.73 8.90
C ILE A 50 8.64 4.70 9.38
N GLN A 51 9.91 4.38 9.14
CA GLN A 51 11.05 5.20 9.53
C GLN A 51 11.83 5.59 8.28
N GLU A 52 11.70 6.83 7.83
CA GLU A 52 12.51 7.32 6.72
C GLU A 52 13.99 7.44 7.15
N PRO A 53 14.95 7.18 6.24
CA PRO A 53 16.34 7.55 6.46
C PRO A 53 16.49 9.05 6.76
N ALA A 54 17.57 9.45 7.44
CA ALA A 54 17.81 10.86 7.76
C ALA A 54 17.88 11.78 6.53
N GLU A 55 18.36 11.25 5.40
CA GLU A 55 18.38 11.89 4.10
C GLU A 55 17.76 10.93 3.06
N PRO A 56 16.42 10.87 2.97
CA PRO A 56 15.76 9.95 2.07
C PRO A 56 15.95 10.41 0.62
N THR A 57 16.15 9.46 -0.30
CA THR A 57 16.06 9.77 -1.73
C THR A 57 14.61 10.09 -2.11
N GLU A 58 14.41 10.77 -3.24
CA GLU A 58 13.06 11.07 -3.74
C GLU A 58 12.22 9.79 -3.93
N GLU A 59 12.84 8.71 -4.40
CA GLU A 59 12.16 7.42 -4.55
C GLU A 59 11.79 6.80 -3.19
N GLN A 60 12.70 6.83 -2.21
CA GLN A 60 12.41 6.35 -0.85
C GLN A 60 11.26 7.13 -0.21
N HIS A 61 11.21 8.44 -0.43
CA HIS A 61 10.13 9.28 0.08
C HIS A 61 8.80 9.00 -0.63
N ARG A 62 8.79 8.83 -1.96
CA ARG A 62 7.58 8.41 -2.71
C ARG A 62 7.01 7.10 -2.17
N TRP A 63 7.87 6.12 -1.88
CA TRP A 63 7.45 4.87 -1.27
C TRP A 63 6.97 5.01 0.18
N ALA A 64 7.52 5.97 0.94
CA ALA A 64 7.05 6.27 2.29
C ALA A 64 5.60 6.77 2.26
N VAL A 65 5.33 7.79 1.44
CA VAL A 65 4.00 8.37 1.25
C VAL A 65 3.01 7.34 0.69
N PHE A 66 3.47 6.43 -0.18
CA PHE A 66 2.68 5.30 -0.66
C PHE A 66 2.29 4.32 0.46
N CYS A 67 3.24 3.96 1.32
CA CYS A 67 2.98 3.06 2.44
C CYS A 67 1.96 3.68 3.40
N VAL A 68 2.09 4.98 3.70
CA VAL A 68 1.14 5.74 4.52
C VAL A 68 -0.27 5.71 3.91
N ALA A 69 -0.39 6.06 2.62
CA ALA A 69 -1.66 6.01 1.91
C ALA A 69 -2.27 4.60 1.88
N SER A 70 -1.43 3.57 1.82
CA SER A 70 -1.83 2.17 1.86
C SER A 70 -2.38 1.77 3.22
N VAL A 71 -1.78 2.25 4.32
CA VAL A 71 -2.29 2.02 5.68
C VAL A 71 -3.68 2.62 5.82
N GLU A 72 -3.86 3.88 5.44
CA GLU A 72 -5.17 4.54 5.50
C GLU A 72 -6.21 3.80 4.65
N TYR A 73 -5.85 3.46 3.40
CA TYR A 73 -6.72 2.71 2.51
C TYR A 73 -7.20 1.38 3.13
N LEU A 74 -6.27 0.63 3.71
CA LEU A 74 -6.58 -0.68 4.31
C LEU A 74 -7.38 -0.51 5.60
N CYS A 75 -7.10 0.53 6.40
CA CYS A 75 -7.89 0.82 7.59
C CYS A 75 -9.34 1.17 7.23
N GLU A 76 -9.54 2.06 6.26
CA GLU A 76 -10.88 2.41 5.76
C GLU A 76 -11.60 1.19 5.17
N LYS A 77 -10.90 0.38 4.36
CA LYS A 77 -11.52 -0.77 3.67
C LYS A 77 -11.94 -1.89 4.62
N TYR A 78 -11.20 -2.12 5.70
CA TYR A 78 -11.42 -3.23 6.63
C TYR A 78 -11.92 -2.79 8.01
N ASP A 79 -12.36 -1.53 8.15
CA ASP A 79 -12.90 -0.95 9.39
C ASP A 79 -11.92 -1.10 10.58
N LEU A 80 -10.64 -0.79 10.34
CA LEU A 80 -9.58 -0.82 11.34
C LEU A 80 -9.29 0.59 11.86
N PRO A 81 -8.81 0.75 13.10
CA PRO A 81 -8.38 2.05 13.61
C PRO A 81 -7.18 2.57 12.79
N VAL A 82 -7.31 3.80 12.29
CA VAL A 82 -6.23 4.48 11.57
C VAL A 82 -5.16 4.91 12.59
N PRO A 83 -3.90 4.50 12.43
CA PRO A 83 -2.82 4.94 13.33
C PRO A 83 -2.52 6.44 13.20
N ASP A 84 -2.31 7.12 14.33
CA ASP A 84 -2.07 8.59 14.35
C ASP A 84 -0.87 9.03 13.50
N TRP A 85 0.13 8.16 13.36
CA TRP A 85 1.35 8.45 12.59
C TRP A 85 1.09 8.67 11.10
N THR A 86 -0.03 8.18 10.55
CA THR A 86 -0.34 8.41 9.12
C THR A 86 -0.67 9.86 8.80
N SER A 87 -1.00 10.64 9.84
CA SER A 87 -1.29 12.07 9.76
C SER A 87 -0.06 12.96 9.93
N ASP A 88 1.14 12.38 10.06
CA ASP A 88 2.38 13.16 10.18
C ASP A 88 2.59 14.04 8.92
N PRO A 89 2.80 15.36 9.08
CA PRO A 89 3.09 16.27 7.97
C PRO A 89 4.29 15.87 7.11
N ALA A 90 5.22 15.06 7.64
CA ALA A 90 6.30 14.48 6.85
C ALA A 90 5.80 13.67 5.65
N TYR A 91 4.62 13.05 5.75
CA TYR A 91 4.00 12.24 4.70
C TYR A 91 2.89 12.98 3.94
N ALA A 92 3.01 14.31 3.86
CA ALA A 92 2.12 15.15 3.08
C ALA A 92 2.15 14.79 1.58
N ALA A 93 1.25 15.43 0.82
CA ALA A 93 1.14 15.19 -0.61
C ALA A 93 2.45 15.45 -1.36
N LEU A 94 2.78 14.57 -2.30
CA LEU A 94 3.97 14.72 -3.13
C LEU A 94 3.86 15.98 -4.00
N PRO A 95 4.96 16.72 -4.18
CA PRO A 95 4.97 17.95 -4.98
C PRO A 95 4.62 17.68 -6.46
N GLU A 96 5.00 16.51 -6.97
CA GLU A 96 4.69 16.06 -8.32
C GLU A 96 3.86 14.78 -8.31
N ALA A 97 2.97 14.67 -9.30
CA ALA A 97 2.08 13.53 -9.45
C ALA A 97 2.89 12.25 -9.72
N TRP A 98 2.74 11.27 -8.85
CA TRP A 98 3.44 10.01 -8.99
C TRP A 98 2.53 8.92 -9.56
N PHE A 99 2.74 8.61 -10.84
CA PHE A 99 2.01 7.56 -11.55
C PHE A 99 2.78 6.25 -11.52
N HIS A 100 2.37 5.34 -10.66
CA HIS A 100 3.03 4.05 -10.50
C HIS A 100 2.28 2.93 -11.24
N SER A 101 2.54 2.80 -12.54
CA SER A 101 2.01 1.72 -13.38
C SER A 101 2.91 1.50 -14.59
N LYS A 102 2.91 0.26 -15.11
CA LYS A 102 3.42 0.01 -16.46
C LYS A 102 2.71 0.96 -17.44
N MET A 103 3.49 1.57 -18.34
CA MET A 103 2.98 2.48 -19.37
C MET A 103 2.38 3.80 -18.84
N ALA A 104 2.67 4.19 -17.60
CA ALA A 104 2.22 5.46 -17.01
C ALA A 104 2.68 6.72 -17.77
N TYR A 105 3.65 6.60 -18.67
CA TYR A 105 4.05 7.68 -19.59
C TYR A 105 2.99 7.98 -20.68
N LYS A 106 1.99 7.11 -20.87
CA LYS A 106 0.92 7.32 -21.85
C LYS A 106 -0.22 8.14 -21.22
N PRO A 107 -0.69 9.24 -21.84
CA PRO A 107 -1.78 10.07 -21.31
C PRO A 107 -3.08 9.29 -21.03
N VAL A 108 -3.43 8.33 -21.88
CA VAL A 108 -4.62 7.48 -21.69
C VAL A 108 -4.51 6.62 -20.42
N VAL A 109 -3.31 6.16 -20.08
CA VAL A 109 -3.07 5.38 -18.87
C VAL A 109 -3.15 6.28 -17.64
N GLN A 110 -2.58 7.49 -17.71
CA GLN A 110 -2.69 8.48 -16.63
C GLN A 110 -4.13 8.85 -16.33
N GLN A 111 -4.93 9.19 -17.35
CA GLN A 111 -6.35 9.50 -17.19
C GLN A 111 -7.13 8.36 -16.53
N ARG A 112 -6.83 7.11 -16.91
CA ARG A 112 -7.42 5.93 -16.27
C ARG A 112 -7.02 5.85 -14.80
N LEU A 113 -5.74 6.01 -14.47
CA LEU A 113 -5.25 5.97 -13.09
C LEU A 113 -5.86 7.08 -12.23
N MET A 114 -5.99 8.30 -12.75
CA MET A 114 -6.64 9.42 -12.05
C MET A 114 -8.10 9.11 -11.71
N ARG A 115 -8.80 8.37 -12.57
CA ARG A 115 -10.20 7.98 -12.34
C ARG A 115 -10.34 6.80 -11.36
N GLU A 116 -9.41 5.86 -11.41
CA GLU A 116 -9.53 4.57 -10.68
C GLU A 116 -8.82 4.57 -9.33
N THR A 117 -7.88 5.48 -9.09
CA THR A 117 -7.12 5.49 -7.85
C THR A 117 -7.99 5.92 -6.66
N PRO A 118 -7.97 5.20 -5.52
CA PRO A 118 -8.73 5.58 -4.34
C PRO A 118 -8.33 6.94 -3.76
N GLU A 119 -9.28 7.62 -3.11
CA GLU A 119 -9.15 9.01 -2.67
C GLU A 119 -7.95 9.26 -1.73
N VAL A 120 -7.67 8.33 -0.82
CA VAL A 120 -6.53 8.43 0.12
C VAL A 120 -5.16 8.52 -0.57
N PHE A 121 -5.02 7.91 -1.76
CA PHE A 121 -3.83 8.05 -2.59
C PHE A 121 -3.85 9.34 -3.40
N VAL A 122 -5.02 9.71 -3.96
CA VAL A 122 -5.19 10.96 -4.73
C VAL A 122 -4.86 12.18 -3.87
N LYS A 123 -5.30 12.20 -2.60
CA LYS A 123 -4.96 13.24 -1.61
C LYS A 123 -3.45 13.43 -1.45
N ARG A 124 -2.66 12.40 -1.71
CA ARG A 124 -1.19 12.42 -1.64
C ARG A 124 -0.49 12.55 -2.99
N ASN A 125 -1.25 12.84 -4.05
CA ASN A 125 -0.76 12.97 -5.42
C ASN A 125 -0.19 11.65 -5.99
N ILE A 126 -0.71 10.51 -5.51
CA ILE A 126 -0.32 9.16 -5.94
C ILE A 126 -1.41 8.57 -6.82
N TYR A 127 -1.01 7.99 -7.95
CA TYR A 127 -1.91 7.41 -8.95
C TYR A 127 -1.48 5.97 -9.29
N CYS A 128 -2.05 5.00 -8.57
CA CYS A 128 -1.70 3.58 -8.64
C CYS A 128 -2.84 2.67 -9.15
N GLY A 129 -4.04 3.23 -9.36
CA GLY A 129 -5.24 2.51 -9.75
C GLY A 129 -5.88 1.72 -8.60
N ASN A 130 -6.99 1.02 -8.87
CA ASN A 130 -7.77 0.30 -7.85
C ASN A 130 -7.34 -1.15 -7.62
N ARG A 131 -6.29 -1.64 -8.28
CA ARG A 131 -5.91 -3.07 -8.26
C ARG A 131 -4.69 -3.40 -7.41
N VAL A 132 -4.03 -2.40 -6.81
CA VAL A 132 -2.83 -2.60 -5.98
C VAL A 132 -3.07 -3.62 -4.88
N PHE A 133 -4.20 -3.52 -4.18
CA PHE A 133 -4.57 -4.39 -3.06
C PHE A 133 -5.67 -5.40 -3.44
N ALA A 134 -5.79 -5.73 -4.73
CA ALA A 134 -6.71 -6.78 -5.16
C ALA A 134 -6.19 -8.14 -4.67
N ASN A 135 -6.97 -8.82 -3.83
CA ASN A 135 -6.59 -10.11 -3.26
C ASN A 135 -7.46 -11.26 -3.80
N LYS A 136 -6.87 -12.47 -3.84
CA LYS A 136 -7.53 -13.66 -4.39
C LYS A 136 -8.80 -14.08 -3.63
N TYR A 137 -8.91 -13.73 -2.35
CA TYR A 137 -10.03 -14.16 -1.50
C TYR A 137 -11.30 -13.38 -1.84
N GLU A 138 -11.19 -12.06 -1.99
CA GLU A 138 -12.28 -11.19 -2.44
C GLU A 138 -12.70 -11.52 -3.88
N LEU A 139 -11.72 -11.66 -4.79
CA LEU A 139 -12.01 -12.02 -6.18
C LEU A 139 -12.74 -13.37 -6.28
N ALA A 140 -12.37 -14.37 -5.47
CA ALA A 140 -13.06 -15.65 -5.42
C ALA A 140 -14.49 -15.51 -4.84
N ALA A 141 -14.70 -14.64 -3.86
CA ALA A 141 -16.03 -14.36 -3.31
C ALA A 141 -16.94 -13.70 -4.35
N GLU A 142 -16.44 -12.69 -5.07
CA GLU A 142 -17.17 -12.02 -6.16
C GLU A 142 -17.55 -13.00 -7.28
N LEU A 143 -16.61 -13.88 -7.69
CA LEU A 143 -16.86 -14.89 -8.71
C LEU A 143 -17.97 -15.86 -8.28
N ARG A 144 -17.95 -16.32 -7.02
CA ARG A 144 -19.00 -17.20 -6.48
C ARG A 144 -20.37 -16.51 -6.47
N GLN A 145 -20.43 -15.23 -6.09
CA GLN A 145 -21.67 -14.46 -6.12
C GLN A 145 -22.23 -14.32 -7.53
N ARG A 146 -21.38 -14.00 -8.52
CA ARG A 146 -21.80 -13.90 -9.94
C ARG A 146 -22.26 -15.22 -10.54
N GLN A 147 -21.75 -16.35 -10.06
CA GLN A 147 -22.17 -17.68 -10.50
C GLN A 147 -23.48 -18.15 -9.84
N SER A 148 -23.88 -17.50 -8.75
CA SER A 148 -25.08 -17.84 -7.97
C SER A 148 -26.26 -16.90 -8.26
N ALA A 149 -26.06 -15.90 -9.12
CA ALA A 149 -27.06 -14.92 -9.57
C ALA A 149 -27.49 -15.22 -11.00
#